data_AF-A0A1B8ZYM0-F1
#
_entry.id   AF-A0A1B8ZYM0-F1
#
_cell.length_a   1.000
_cell.length_b   1.000
_cell.length_c   1.000
_cell.angle_alpha   90.00
_cell.angle_beta   90.00
_cell.angle_gamma   90.00
#
_symmetry.space_group_name_H-M   'P 1'
#
loop_
_entity.id
_entity.type
_entity.pdbx_description
1 polymer ?
#
loop_
_entity_poly.entity_id
_entity_poly.type
_entity_poly.pdbx_seq_one_letter_code
_entity_poly.pdbx_strand_id
1 'polypeptide(L)'
;MLKETDNKTEHVKIYSDIFKKNEDSLIIDIPIEYEILNNSDKDITGCSILMSENGKMLINLTDYYVYDLNNKGSHIIHKLDIPQKAKKNLIVHRSTMKISKKDVRKLFTGYKENSIDTIKLSQSSVFRKENRELMNLFNKNNDSIVVNLFNNNQLLTSFRKKITW
;
A
#
# COMPACT_ATOMS: atom_id res chain seq x y z
N MET A 1 -10.33 14.15 6.31
CA MET A 1 -9.80 14.23 4.93
C MET A 1 -8.77 13.12 4.76
N LEU A 2 -8.76 12.44 3.61
CA LEU A 2 -7.74 11.44 3.26
C LEU A 2 -6.86 12.00 2.13
N LYS A 3 -5.56 12.17 2.40
CA LYS A 3 -4.57 12.64 1.44
C LYS A 3 -3.54 11.55 1.20
N GLU A 4 -3.12 11.38 -0.04
CA GLU A 4 -2.02 10.47 -0.39
C GLU A 4 -0.76 11.32 -0.37
N THR A 5 0.32 10.79 0.22
CA THR A 5 1.57 11.51 0.41
C THR A 5 2.75 10.70 -0.11
N ASP A 6 3.83 11.40 -0.43
CA ASP A 6 5.08 10.76 -0.84
C ASP A 6 5.62 9.90 0.31
N ASN A 7 5.64 8.59 0.12
CA ASN A 7 6.30 7.69 1.06
C ASN A 7 7.82 7.78 0.89
N LYS A 8 8.48 8.41 1.87
CA LYS A 8 9.94 8.65 1.88
C LYS A 8 10.71 7.68 2.78
N THR A 9 10.03 6.76 3.45
CA THR A 9 10.64 5.92 4.48
C THR A 9 10.68 4.45 4.09
N GLU A 10 9.62 3.96 3.43
CA GLU A 10 9.50 2.56 3.05
C GLU A 10 10.06 2.28 1.66
N HIS A 11 10.65 1.10 1.53
CA HIS A 11 11.28 0.63 0.31
C HIS A 11 10.30 -0.22 -0.49
N VAL A 12 10.38 -0.13 -1.82
CA VAL A 12 9.69 -1.09 -2.69
C VAL A 12 10.37 -2.45 -2.55
N LYS A 13 9.58 -3.51 -2.56
CA LYS A 13 10.06 -4.89 -2.43
C LYS A 13 9.61 -5.73 -3.60
N ILE A 14 10.45 -6.65 -4.05
CA ILE A 14 10.06 -7.74 -4.95
C ILE A 14 10.25 -9.04 -4.18
N TYR A 15 9.20 -9.85 -4.11
CA TYR A 15 9.27 -11.17 -3.50
C TYR A 15 9.60 -12.19 -4.59
N SER A 16 10.67 -12.97 -4.37
CA SER A 16 10.97 -14.09 -5.24
C SER A 16 10.15 -15.28 -4.79
N ASP A 17 9.31 -15.81 -5.67
CA ASP A 17 8.54 -17.02 -5.36
C ASP A 17 9.37 -18.23 -5.77
N ILE A 18 10.15 -18.76 -4.82
CA ILE A 18 10.96 -19.96 -5.02
C ILE A 18 10.11 -21.19 -5.38
N PHE A 19 8.82 -21.20 -5.02
CA PHE A 19 7.88 -22.28 -5.33
C PHE A 19 7.24 -22.15 -6.72
N LYS A 20 7.40 -21.00 -7.38
CA LYS A 20 6.81 -20.72 -8.68
C LYS A 20 7.83 -20.29 -9.73
N LYS A 21 8.92 -21.05 -9.84
CA LYS A 21 9.94 -20.85 -10.89
C LYS A 21 9.36 -20.72 -12.30
N ASN A 22 8.24 -21.37 -12.57
CA ASN A 22 7.58 -21.40 -13.88
C ASN A 22 6.59 -20.24 -14.12
N GLU A 23 6.28 -19.39 -13.14
CA GLU A 23 5.49 -18.16 -13.41
C GLU A 23 6.39 -17.10 -14.07
N ASP A 24 5.86 -16.39 -15.08
CA ASP A 24 6.54 -15.27 -15.76
C ASP A 24 6.43 -13.94 -15.00
N SER A 25 5.89 -13.96 -13.78
CA SER A 25 5.68 -12.79 -12.94
C SER A 25 6.17 -12.98 -11.52
N LEU A 26 6.54 -11.89 -10.87
CA LEU A 26 6.90 -11.82 -9.46
C LEU A 26 5.96 -10.85 -8.74
N ILE A 27 5.86 -10.98 -7.41
CA ILE A 27 5.10 -10.04 -6.59
C ILE A 27 5.97 -8.82 -6.31
N ILE A 28 5.41 -7.64 -6.52
CA ILE A 28 6.00 -6.35 -6.14
C ILE A 28 5.11 -5.67 -5.11
N ASP A 29 5.71 -5.16 -4.04
CA ASP A 29 5.05 -4.38 -3.00
C ASP A 29 5.58 -2.95 -3.06
N ILE A 30 4.70 -2.03 -3.48
CA ILE A 30 4.96 -0.60 -3.54
C ILE A 30 4.17 0.06 -2.41
N PRO A 31 4.82 0.45 -1.29
CA PRO A 31 4.11 1.04 -0.18
C PRO A 31 3.57 2.42 -0.52
N ILE A 32 2.40 2.74 0.02
CA ILE A 32 1.70 4.01 -0.16
C ILE A 32 1.48 4.65 1.20
N GLU A 33 1.75 5.93 1.31
CA GLU A 33 1.47 6.67 2.53
C GLU A 33 0.18 7.49 2.37
N TYR A 34 -0.67 7.41 3.39
CA TYR A 34 -1.88 8.21 3.50
C TYR A 34 -1.85 9.04 4.78
N GLU A 35 -2.13 10.33 4.66
CA GLU A 35 -2.41 11.21 5.79
C GLU A 35 -3.92 11.32 5.98
N ILE A 36 -4.39 10.96 7.16
CA ILE A 36 -5.76 11.14 7.62
C ILE A 36 -5.79 12.36 8.55
N LEU A 37 -6.53 13.38 8.16
CA LEU A 37 -6.80 14.54 9.00
C LEU A 37 -8.21 14.44 9.60
N ASN A 38 -8.31 14.45 10.93
CA ASN A 38 -9.58 14.49 11.65
C ASN A 38 -10.11 15.91 11.72
N ASN A 39 -10.95 16.29 10.76
CA ASN A 39 -11.62 17.60 10.79
C ASN A 39 -12.88 17.62 11.66
N SER A 40 -13.30 16.47 12.20
CA SER A 40 -14.46 16.37 13.09
C SER A 40 -14.17 17.03 14.44
N ASP A 41 -15.25 17.31 15.17
CA ASP A 41 -15.22 17.73 16.59
C ASP A 41 -15.34 16.51 17.53
N LYS A 42 -15.22 15.30 16.97
CA LYS A 42 -15.19 14.02 17.69
C LYS A 42 -13.87 13.31 17.43
N ASP A 43 -13.40 12.58 18.42
CA ASP A 43 -12.26 11.67 18.26
C ASP A 43 -12.62 10.52 17.32
N ILE A 44 -11.65 10.07 16.54
CA ILE A 44 -11.76 8.79 15.84
C ILE A 44 -11.12 7.74 16.74
N THR A 45 -11.83 6.63 16.97
CA THR A 45 -11.39 5.53 17.84
C THR A 45 -11.28 4.20 17.09
N GLY A 46 -11.65 4.18 15.81
CA GLY A 46 -11.63 2.98 14.98
C GLY A 46 -11.55 3.30 13.50
N CYS A 47 -11.04 2.34 12.73
CA CYS A 47 -11.09 2.40 11.28
C CYS A 47 -11.29 1.04 10.63
N SER A 48 -11.84 1.06 9.42
CA SER A 48 -11.85 -0.08 8.51
C SER A 48 -11.25 0.37 7.19
N ILE A 49 -10.32 -0.42 6.66
CA ILE A 49 -9.62 -0.12 5.42
C ILE A 49 -9.86 -1.28 4.46
N LEU A 50 -10.39 -0.96 3.29
CA LEU A 50 -10.65 -1.91 2.21
C LEU A 50 -9.90 -1.48 0.97
N MET A 51 -9.29 -2.41 0.25
CA MET A 51 -8.65 -2.14 -1.03
C MET A 51 -9.39 -2.85 -2.15
N SER A 52 -9.33 -2.28 -3.35
CA SER A 52 -9.84 -2.91 -4.56
C SER A 52 -8.77 -2.96 -5.64
N GLU A 53 -8.66 -4.10 -6.33
CA GLU A 53 -7.92 -4.26 -7.57
C GLU A 53 -8.88 -4.26 -8.75
N ASN A 54 -8.67 -3.35 -9.70
CA ASN A 54 -9.48 -3.26 -10.92
C ASN A 54 -11.01 -3.31 -10.62
N GLY A 55 -11.44 -2.59 -9.59
CA GLY A 55 -12.84 -2.55 -9.13
C GLY A 55 -13.33 -3.75 -8.30
N LYS A 56 -12.54 -4.82 -8.12
CA LYS A 56 -12.87 -5.96 -7.25
C LYS A 56 -12.23 -5.78 -5.88
N MET A 57 -13.00 -5.97 -4.81
CA MET A 57 -12.45 -5.88 -3.45
C MET A 57 -11.45 -7.00 -3.19
N LEU A 58 -10.34 -6.65 -2.55
CA LEU A 58 -9.42 -7.59 -1.94
C LEU A 58 -10.03 -8.05 -0.62
N ILE A 59 -10.25 -9.35 -0.47
CA ILE A 59 -11.02 -9.93 0.64
C ILE A 59 -10.10 -10.58 1.67
N ASN A 60 -8.89 -11.02 1.28
CA ASN A 60 -7.99 -11.68 2.21
C ASN A 60 -7.10 -10.67 2.94
N LEU A 61 -6.91 -10.88 4.24
CA LEU A 61 -5.99 -10.10 5.06
C LEU A 61 -4.52 -10.22 4.60
N THR A 62 -4.21 -11.22 3.77
CA THR A 62 -2.89 -11.40 3.16
C THR A 62 -2.71 -10.61 1.87
N ASP A 63 -3.78 -10.01 1.32
CA ASP A 63 -3.71 -9.30 0.04
C ASP A 63 -3.11 -7.90 0.19
N TYR A 64 -3.23 -7.32 1.39
CA TYR A 64 -2.68 -6.03 1.78
C TYR A 64 -2.57 -5.94 3.31
N TYR A 65 -1.67 -5.10 3.80
CA TYR A 65 -1.57 -4.79 5.23
C TYR A 65 -1.37 -3.30 5.45
N VAL A 66 -1.81 -2.81 6.62
CA VAL A 66 -1.81 -1.38 6.93
C VAL A 66 -1.34 -1.17 8.36
N TYR A 67 -0.39 -0.26 8.55
CA TYR A 67 0.10 0.12 9.87
C TYR A 67 0.28 1.63 10.00
N ASP A 68 0.41 2.10 11.23
CA ASP A 68 0.66 3.50 11.57
C ASP A 68 2.15 3.74 11.45
N LEU A 69 2.56 4.75 10.68
CA LEU A 69 3.98 5.05 10.49
C LEU A 69 4.74 5.19 11.84
N ASN A 70 4.07 5.70 12.87
CA ASN A 70 4.64 5.89 14.20
C ASN A 70 4.55 4.63 15.09
N ASN A 71 3.81 3.61 14.67
CA ASN A 71 3.63 2.34 15.39
C ASN A 71 3.59 1.16 14.40
N LYS A 72 4.78 0.73 13.97
CA LYS A 72 4.95 -0.34 12.97
C LYS A 72 4.54 -1.74 13.46
N GLY A 73 4.23 -1.91 14.75
CA GLY A 73 3.94 -3.22 15.34
C GLY A 73 2.56 -3.79 15.05
N SER A 74 1.59 -2.97 14.61
CA SER A 74 0.23 -3.45 14.30
C SER A 74 -0.03 -3.46 12.79
N HIS A 75 0.07 -4.64 12.18
CA HIS A 75 -0.07 -4.83 10.74
C HIS A 75 -1.51 -4.76 10.20
N ILE A 76 -2.51 -4.67 11.08
CA ILE A 76 -3.91 -4.41 10.69
C ILE A 76 -4.53 -3.47 11.74
N ILE A 77 -4.80 -2.25 11.32
CA ILE A 77 -5.41 -1.23 12.17
C ILE A 77 -6.93 -1.38 12.10
N HIS A 78 -7.50 -2.09 13.07
CA HIS A 78 -8.94 -1.96 13.38
C HIS A 78 -9.19 -0.85 14.41
N LYS A 79 -8.18 -0.54 15.21
CA LYS A 79 -8.21 0.50 16.23
C LYS A 79 -7.28 1.63 15.81
N LEU A 80 -7.86 2.80 15.61
CA LEU A 80 -7.15 4.00 15.21
C LEU A 80 -7.60 5.15 16.09
N ASP A 81 -6.70 5.63 16.93
CA ASP A 81 -6.97 6.77 17.79
C ASP A 81 -6.43 8.05 17.12
N ILE A 82 -7.35 8.88 16.62
CA ILE A 82 -7.04 10.20 16.06
C ILE A 82 -7.87 11.24 16.83
N PRO A 83 -7.25 12.01 17.75
CA PRO A 83 -7.93 13.09 18.44
C PRO A 83 -8.57 14.09 17.49
N GLN A 84 -9.57 14.83 17.96
CA GLN A 84 -10.13 15.96 17.23
C GLN A 84 -9.03 16.91 16.72
N LYS A 85 -9.15 17.36 15.47
CA LYS A 85 -8.20 18.24 14.77
C LYS A 85 -6.76 17.71 14.66
N ALA A 86 -6.52 16.44 14.99
CA ALA A 86 -5.22 15.79 14.81
C ALA A 86 -5.12 15.08 13.46
N LYS A 87 -3.90 14.64 13.15
CA LYS A 87 -3.60 13.89 11.93
C LYS A 87 -2.87 12.59 12.23
N LYS A 88 -2.94 11.66 11.28
CA LYS A 88 -2.34 10.34 11.38
C LYS A 88 -1.83 9.87 10.03
N ASN A 89 -0.66 9.23 10.01
CA ASN A 89 -0.07 8.70 8.79
C ASN A 89 -0.19 7.18 8.80
N LEU A 90 -0.75 6.64 7.72
CA LEU A 90 -0.90 5.21 7.50
C LEU A 90 -0.01 4.79 6.34
N ILE A 91 0.66 3.65 6.50
CA ILE A 91 1.37 2.99 5.42
C ILE A 91 0.57 1.78 5.00
N VAL A 92 0.25 1.73 3.70
CA VAL A 92 -0.48 0.64 3.06
C VAL A 92 0.50 -0.10 2.17
N HIS A 93 0.62 -1.40 2.38
CA HIS A 93 1.40 -2.31 1.55
C HIS A 93 0.46 -3.26 0.83
N ARG A 94 0.79 -3.58 -0.42
CA ARG A 94 0.01 -4.49 -1.24
C ARG A 94 0.88 -5.66 -1.66
N SER A 95 0.49 -6.86 -1.24
CA SER A 95 1.25 -8.10 -1.40
C SER A 95 0.77 -8.96 -2.58
N THR A 96 -0.06 -8.41 -3.47
CA THR A 96 -0.66 -9.13 -4.60
C THR A 96 -0.29 -8.57 -5.97
N MET A 97 0.32 -7.39 -6.04
CA MET A 97 0.61 -6.76 -7.32
C MET A 97 1.71 -7.54 -8.04
N LYS A 98 1.44 -7.93 -9.29
CA LYS A 98 2.37 -8.71 -10.11
C LYS A 98 3.11 -7.81 -11.09
N ILE A 99 4.40 -8.12 -11.29
CA ILE A 99 5.26 -7.53 -12.31
C ILE A 99 5.90 -8.64 -13.13
N SER A 100 6.06 -8.44 -14.44
CA SER A 100 6.69 -9.45 -15.30
C SER A 100 8.18 -9.61 -14.95
N LYS A 101 8.72 -10.84 -15.02
CA LYS A 101 10.15 -11.10 -14.86
C LYS A 101 10.99 -10.30 -15.86
N LYS A 102 10.45 -10.03 -17.06
CA LYS A 102 11.06 -9.17 -18.08
C LYS A 102 11.26 -7.74 -17.55
N ASP A 103 10.24 -7.16 -16.92
CA ASP A 103 10.33 -5.81 -16.37
C ASP A 103 11.21 -5.79 -15.13
N VAL A 104 11.21 -6.83 -14.30
CA VAL A 104 12.15 -6.96 -13.17
C VAL A 104 13.60 -6.97 -13.65
N ARG A 105 13.92 -7.67 -14.75
CA ARG A 105 15.27 -7.63 -15.34
C ARG A 105 15.67 -6.24 -15.85
N LYS A 106 14.72 -5.38 -16.20
CA LYS A 106 15.01 -3.96 -16.52
C LYS A 106 15.26 -3.15 -15.26
N LEU A 107 14.49 -3.41 -14.20
CA LEU A 107 14.68 -2.76 -12.88
C LEU A 107 16.02 -3.17 -12.24
N PHE A 108 16.49 -4.38 -12.52
CA PHE A 108 17.72 -4.95 -11.97
C PHE A 108 18.56 -5.60 -13.08
N THR A 109 19.55 -4.86 -13.57
CA THR A 109 20.57 -5.38 -14.51
C THR A 109 21.42 -6.51 -13.93
N GLY A 110 21.31 -6.79 -12.62
CA GLY A 110 22.01 -7.87 -11.92
C GLY A 110 21.10 -8.92 -11.27
N TYR A 111 19.80 -9.01 -11.62
CA TYR A 111 18.92 -10.04 -11.07
C TYR A 111 19.42 -11.44 -11.47
N LYS A 112 20.07 -12.13 -10.54
CA LYS A 112 20.33 -13.57 -10.60
C LYS A 112 19.21 -14.25 -9.82
N GLU A 113 18.55 -15.24 -10.43
CA GLU A 113 17.37 -15.93 -9.90
C GLU A 113 17.66 -16.82 -8.66
N ASN A 114 18.78 -16.58 -7.98
CA ASN A 114 19.29 -17.40 -6.89
C ASN A 114 19.28 -16.62 -5.56
N SER A 115 18.49 -17.11 -4.61
CA SER A 115 18.70 -17.15 -3.15
C SER A 115 18.22 -16.04 -2.21
N ILE A 116 17.51 -15.00 -2.67
CA ILE A 116 16.91 -14.00 -1.74
C ILE A 116 15.38 -13.98 -1.89
N ASP A 117 14.66 -14.34 -0.83
CA ASP A 117 13.19 -14.34 -0.77
C ASP A 117 12.58 -12.95 -1.01
N THR A 118 13.33 -11.88 -0.73
CA THR A 118 12.88 -10.49 -0.92
C THR A 118 14.02 -9.57 -1.34
N ILE A 119 13.86 -8.89 -2.46
CA ILE A 119 14.77 -7.85 -2.93
C ILE A 119 14.19 -6.49 -2.54
N LYS A 120 14.94 -5.70 -1.77
CA LYS A 120 14.61 -4.30 -1.46
C LYS A 120 15.16 -3.40 -2.58
N LEU A 121 14.30 -2.57 -3.14
CA LEU A 121 14.63 -1.55 -4.15
C LEU A 121 14.78 -0.17 -3.48
N SER A 122 14.72 0.89 -4.27
CA SER A 122 14.70 2.26 -3.75
C SER A 122 13.42 2.56 -2.94
N GLN A 123 13.48 3.66 -2.17
CA GLN A 123 12.32 4.19 -1.45
C GLN A 123 11.16 4.44 -2.41
N SER A 124 9.92 4.21 -1.96
CA SER A 124 8.72 4.28 -2.81
C SER A 124 8.62 5.57 -3.62
N SER A 125 8.82 6.73 -2.99
CA SER A 125 8.81 8.03 -3.70
C SER A 125 9.88 8.17 -4.79
N VAL A 126 11.07 7.58 -4.60
CA VAL A 126 12.15 7.58 -5.59
C VAL A 126 11.82 6.58 -6.70
N PHE A 127 11.44 5.35 -6.33
CA PHE A 127 11.08 4.29 -7.25
C PHE A 127 9.98 4.72 -8.23
N ARG A 128 8.91 5.35 -7.74
CA ARG A 128 7.80 5.83 -8.57
C ARG A 128 8.24 6.91 -9.58
N LYS A 129 9.19 7.78 -9.17
CA LYS A 129 9.74 8.83 -10.04
C LYS A 129 10.63 8.27 -11.13
N GLU A 130 11.44 7.27 -10.82
CA GLU A 130 12.38 6.63 -11.74
C GLU A 130 11.68 5.66 -12.70
N ASN A 131 10.57 5.04 -12.29
CA ASN A 131 9.90 3.97 -13.02
C ASN A 131 8.50 4.37 -13.52
N ARG A 132 8.38 5.57 -14.11
CA ARG A 132 7.09 6.14 -14.54
C ARG A 132 6.32 5.27 -15.52
N GLU A 133 7.01 4.59 -16.43
CA GLU A 133 6.35 3.69 -17.39
C GLU A 133 5.62 2.54 -16.69
N LEU A 134 6.28 1.94 -15.70
CA LEU A 134 5.68 0.89 -14.88
C LEU A 134 4.50 1.44 -14.06
N MET A 135 4.65 2.63 -13.48
CA MET A 135 3.57 3.27 -12.72
C MET A 135 2.36 3.58 -13.60
N ASN A 136 2.59 4.04 -14.83
CA ASN A 136 1.53 4.25 -15.82
C ASN A 136 0.80 2.95 -16.18
N LEU A 137 1.50 1.81 -16.22
CA LEU A 137 0.84 0.51 -16.42
C LEU A 137 -0.07 0.16 -15.25
N PHE A 138 0.39 0.35 -14.01
CA PHE A 138 -0.43 0.07 -12.82
C PHE A 138 -1.62 1.05 -12.70
N ASN A 139 -1.44 2.32 -13.07
CA ASN A 139 -2.49 3.35 -13.04
C ASN A 139 -3.65 3.12 -14.02
N LYS A 140 -3.47 2.24 -15.02
CA LYS A 140 -4.56 1.78 -15.89
C LYS A 140 -5.59 0.95 -15.12
N ASN A 141 -5.16 0.29 -14.04
CA ASN A 141 -6.07 -0.43 -13.17
C ASN A 141 -6.89 0.58 -12.35
N ASN A 142 -8.18 0.28 -12.14
CA ASN A 142 -9.05 1.12 -11.31
C ASN A 142 -8.90 0.77 -9.82
N ASP A 143 -7.66 0.80 -9.35
CA ASP A 143 -7.32 0.44 -7.97
C ASP A 143 -7.77 1.55 -7.03
N SER A 144 -8.35 1.19 -5.90
CA SER A 144 -8.87 2.16 -4.93
C SER A 144 -8.74 1.67 -3.51
N ILE A 145 -8.70 2.62 -2.58
CA ILE A 145 -8.77 2.39 -1.14
C ILE A 145 -10.04 3.04 -0.59
N VAL A 146 -10.71 2.34 0.31
CA VAL A 146 -11.83 2.84 1.09
C VAL A 146 -11.42 2.86 2.55
N VAL A 147 -11.54 4.02 3.19
CA VAL A 147 -11.24 4.22 4.60
C VAL A 147 -12.50 4.69 5.31
N ASN A 148 -13.03 3.84 6.18
CA ASN A 148 -14.15 4.15 7.06
C ASN A 148 -13.59 4.52 8.43
N LEU A 149 -14.06 5.64 9.00
CA LEU A 149 -13.61 6.13 10.31
C LEU A 149 -14.77 6.14 11.28
N PHE A 150 -14.52 5.68 12.50
CA PHE A 150 -15.55 5.47 13.51
C PHE A 150 -15.22 6.21 14.81
N ASN A 151 -16.27 6.65 15.50
CA ASN A 151 -16.23 7.06 16.91
C ASN A 151 -17.17 6.14 17.68
N ASN A 152 -16.67 5.41 18.67
CA ASN A 152 -17.50 4.51 19.49
C ASN A 152 -18.43 3.61 18.65
N ASN A 153 -17.88 2.96 17.63
CA ASN A 153 -18.57 2.09 16.65
C ASN A 153 -19.60 2.78 15.74
N GLN A 154 -19.77 4.10 15.83
CA GLN A 154 -20.57 4.87 14.88
C GLN A 154 -19.71 5.38 13.73
N LEU A 155 -20.14 5.13 12.49
CA LEU A 155 -19.47 5.63 11.30
C LEU A 155 -19.52 7.16 11.29
N LEU A 156 -18.37 7.81 11.35
CA LEU A 156 -18.26 9.27 11.21
C LEU A 156 -18.19 9.67 9.74
N THR A 157 -17.34 8.99 8.97
CA THR A 157 -17.09 9.33 7.58
C THR A 157 -16.47 8.16 6.82
N SER A 158 -16.64 8.17 5.51
CA SER A 158 -16.04 7.22 4.59
C SER A 158 -15.36 7.98 3.46
N PHE A 159 -14.11 7.61 3.16
CA PHE A 159 -13.36 8.13 2.04
C PHE A 159 -13.10 7.01 1.05
N ARG A 160 -13.40 7.25 -0.23
CA ARG A 160 -12.91 6.43 -1.33
C ARG A 160 -11.90 7.24 -2.13
N LYS A 161 -10.72 6.66 -2.37
CA LYS A 161 -9.66 7.30 -3.14
C LYS A 161 -9.08 6.33 -4.17
N LYS A 162 -8.98 6.77 -5.42
CA LYS A 162 -8.23 6.04 -6.45
C LYS A 162 -6.75 6.05 -6.06
N ILE A 163 -6.11 4.90 -6.13
CA ILE A 163 -4.67 4.76 -5.90
C ILE A 163 -3.96 5.31 -7.14
N THR A 164 -3.01 6.20 -6.92
CA THR A 164 -2.10 6.64 -7.98
C THR A 164 -0.77 5.94 -7.73
N TRP A 165 -0.44 4.95 -8.54
CA TRP A 165 0.86 4.26 -8.51
C TRP A 165 1.95 5.21 -9.01
#